data_AF-U5NDA5-F1
#
_entry.id   AF-U5NDA5-F1
#
_cell.length_a   1.000
_cell.length_b   1.000
_cell.length_c   1.000
_cell.angle_alpha   90.00
_cell.angle_beta   90.00
_cell.angle_gamma   90.00
#
_symmetry.space_group_name_H-M   'P 1'
#
loop_
_entity.id
_entity.type
_entity.pdbx_description
1 polymer ?
#
loop_
_entity_poly.entity_id
_entity_poly.type
_entity_poly.pdbx_seq_one_letter_code
_entity_poly.pdbx_strand_id
1 'polypeptide(L)'
;MTMIVKKTKFYDKKEQEKLDKMKENKKVIENTFLVFYKSRIFSNRLNYENFFPEKYIKYWEFYLSEIQLALNQISIHERGFLENCYLKRMGHKDMFLSKSSYYRCLKNYSAKFLSFFDYEFFHKTLSDIYNSSNDPSFYLPRKPEEC
;
A
#
# COMPACT_ATOMS: atom_id res chain seq x y z
N MET A 1 20.23 33.89 23.84
CA MET A 1 19.23 32.79 23.75
C MET A 1 18.09 33.30 22.88
N THR A 2 18.12 33.04 21.58
CA THR A 2 17.20 33.65 20.60
C THR A 2 15.98 32.75 20.44
N MET A 3 14.81 33.19 20.90
CA MET A 3 13.57 32.43 20.72
C MET A 3 13.13 32.50 19.26
N ILE A 4 13.21 31.36 18.55
CA ILE A 4 12.63 31.20 17.21
C ILE A 4 11.12 31.06 17.39
N VAL A 5 10.39 32.16 17.22
CA VAL A 5 8.93 32.16 17.12
C VAL A 5 8.55 31.48 15.79
N LYS A 6 8.08 30.24 15.85
CA LYS A 6 7.44 29.57 14.71
C LYS A 6 6.20 30.40 14.34
N LYS A 7 6.28 31.17 13.26
CA LYS A 7 5.13 31.86 12.66
C LYS A 7 4.13 30.81 12.16
N THR A 8 3.08 30.55 12.94
CA THR A 8 1.91 29.79 12.50
C THR A 8 1.21 30.61 11.43
N LYS A 9 1.35 30.23 10.15
CA LYS A 9 0.59 30.83 9.05
C LYS A 9 -0.88 30.43 9.21
N PHE A 10 -1.73 31.39 9.57
CA PHE A 10 -3.18 31.23 9.48
C PHE A 10 -3.55 31.22 7.99
N TYR A 11 -3.95 30.06 7.48
CA TYR A 11 -4.51 29.92 6.15
C TYR A 11 -5.98 30.33 6.17
N ASP A 12 -6.44 31.01 5.11
CA ASP A 12 -7.86 31.28 4.90
C ASP A 12 -8.64 29.94 4.85
N LYS A 13 -9.87 29.89 5.37
CA LYS A 13 -10.67 28.65 5.52
C LYS A 13 -10.75 27.87 4.20
N LYS A 14 -10.88 28.58 3.07
CA LYS A 14 -10.90 27.99 1.72
C LYS A 14 -9.57 27.38 1.29
N GLU A 15 -8.44 27.94 1.71
CA GLU A 15 -7.12 27.38 1.41
C GLU A 15 -6.86 26.12 2.24
N GLN A 16 -7.29 26.13 3.50
CA GLN A 16 -7.19 24.98 4.39
C GLN A 16 -8.00 23.78 3.83
N GLU A 17 -9.24 24.00 3.41
CA GLU A 17 -10.08 22.97 2.78
C GLU A 17 -9.44 22.37 1.52
N LYS A 18 -8.80 23.20 0.68
CA LYS A 18 -8.07 22.73 -0.50
C LYS A 18 -6.88 21.86 -0.12
N LEU A 19 -6.09 22.29 0.87
CA LEU A 19 -4.93 21.54 1.35
C LEU A 19 -5.33 20.18 1.93
N ASP A 20 -6.42 20.13 2.70
CA ASP A 20 -6.87 18.88 3.31
C ASP A 20 -7.43 17.91 2.27
N LYS A 21 -8.16 18.41 1.26
CA LYS A 21 -8.56 17.60 0.09
C LYS A 21 -7.37 17.07 -0.70
N MET A 22 -6.30 17.86 -0.85
CA MET A 22 -5.08 17.39 -1.51
C MET A 22 -4.38 16.28 -0.72
N LYS A 23 -4.32 16.39 0.61
CA LYS A 23 -3.76 15.34 1.47
C LYS A 23 -4.58 14.05 1.39
N GLU A 24 -5.90 14.15 1.41
CA GLU A 24 -6.79 13.00 1.29
C GLU A 24 -6.61 12.28 -0.05
N ASN A 25 -6.61 13.04 -1.16
CA ASN A 25 -6.36 12.49 -2.49
C ASN A 25 -5.00 11.78 -2.58
N LYS A 26 -3.97 12.38 -1.98
CA LYS A 26 -2.63 11.79 -1.93
C LYS A 26 -2.64 10.49 -1.12
N LYS A 27 -3.29 10.47 0.05
CA LYS A 27 -3.40 9.28 0.91
C LYS A 27 -4.08 8.12 0.19
N VAL A 28 -5.16 8.38 -0.55
CA VAL A 28 -5.85 7.36 -1.36
C VAL A 28 -4.89 6.71 -2.36
N ILE A 29 -4.16 7.53 -3.13
CA ILE A 29 -3.19 7.05 -4.12
C ILE A 29 -2.06 6.26 -3.45
N GLU A 30 -1.52 6.77 -2.34
CA GLU A 30 -0.43 6.11 -1.58
C GLU A 30 -0.87 4.77 -0.99
N ASN A 31 -2.06 4.71 -0.39
CA ASN A 31 -2.62 3.47 0.14
C ASN A 31 -2.78 2.43 -0.98
N THR A 32 -3.36 2.81 -2.12
CA THR A 32 -3.46 1.89 -3.26
C THR A 32 -2.09 1.46 -3.77
N PHE A 33 -1.13 2.38 -3.92
CA PHE A 33 0.24 2.02 -4.27
C PHE A 33 0.84 0.98 -3.32
N LEU A 34 0.69 1.18 -2.00
CA LEU A 34 1.17 0.25 -0.99
C LEU A 34 0.49 -1.12 -1.10
N VAL A 35 -0.79 -1.16 -1.49
CA VAL A 35 -1.51 -2.41 -1.70
C VAL A 35 -0.85 -3.26 -2.79
N PHE A 36 -0.63 -2.67 -3.97
CA PHE A 36 0.03 -3.32 -5.11
C PHE A 36 1.52 -3.60 -4.86
N TYR A 37 2.19 -2.76 -4.09
CA TYR A 37 3.58 -3.00 -3.72
C TYR A 37 3.71 -4.24 -2.82
N LYS A 38 2.86 -4.35 -1.79
CA LYS A 38 2.80 -5.53 -0.91
C LYS A 38 2.42 -6.79 -1.68
N SER A 39 1.46 -6.70 -2.60
CA SER A 39 1.05 -7.86 -3.40
C SER A 39 2.23 -8.44 -4.18
N ARG A 40 3.03 -7.59 -4.83
CA ARG A 40 4.24 -8.02 -5.53
C ARG A 40 5.25 -8.70 -4.60
N ILE A 41 5.45 -8.18 -3.39
CA ILE A 41 6.33 -8.81 -2.40
C ILE A 41 5.78 -10.20 -2.03
N PHE A 42 4.49 -10.29 -1.75
CA PHE A 42 3.84 -11.54 -1.34
C PHE A 42 3.89 -12.58 -2.45
N SER A 43 3.55 -12.22 -3.70
CA SER A 43 3.70 -13.11 -4.85
C SER A 43 5.14 -13.61 -5.01
N ASN A 44 6.14 -12.75 -4.82
CA ASN A 44 7.53 -13.16 -4.88
C ASN A 44 7.93 -14.10 -3.73
N ARG A 45 7.41 -13.87 -2.52
CA ARG A 45 7.71 -14.71 -1.35
C ARG A 45 7.07 -16.10 -1.45
N LEU A 46 5.90 -16.20 -2.05
CA LEU A 46 5.23 -17.49 -2.29
C LEU A 46 6.05 -18.42 -3.21
N ASN A 47 6.90 -17.88 -4.08
CA ASN A 47 7.84 -18.71 -4.87
C ASN A 47 8.88 -19.45 -4.00
N TYR A 48 9.03 -19.05 -2.74
CA TYR A 48 9.96 -19.62 -1.76
C TYR A 48 9.21 -19.94 -0.45
N GLU A 49 7.96 -20.39 -0.55
CA GLU A 49 7.06 -20.61 0.59
C GLU A 49 7.66 -21.52 1.68
N ASN A 50 8.47 -22.52 1.31
CA ASN A 50 9.14 -23.45 2.23
C ASN A 50 10.02 -22.76 3.30
N PHE A 51 10.41 -21.51 3.09
CA PHE A 51 11.20 -20.73 4.07
C PHE A 51 10.36 -19.97 5.09
N PHE A 52 9.03 -20.02 4.98
CA PHE A 52 8.13 -19.21 5.79
C PHE A 52 7.14 -20.07 6.57
N PRO A 53 6.78 -19.67 7.80
CA PRO A 53 5.71 -20.34 8.54
C PRO A 53 4.38 -20.31 7.79
N GLU A 54 3.60 -21.39 7.90
CA GLU A 54 2.31 -21.58 7.22
C GLU A 54 1.33 -20.40 7.43
N LYS A 55 1.34 -19.79 8.61
CA LYS A 55 0.53 -18.62 8.93
C LYS A 55 0.80 -17.43 7.99
N TYR A 56 2.06 -17.22 7.59
CA TYR A 56 2.44 -16.16 6.66
C TYR A 56 1.97 -16.48 5.24
N ILE A 57 2.15 -17.73 4.81
CA ILE A 57 1.72 -18.21 3.48
C ILE A 57 0.22 -17.97 3.32
N LYS A 58 -0.59 -18.47 4.26
CA LYS A 58 -2.05 -18.29 4.25
C LYS A 58 -2.48 -16.82 4.21
N TYR A 59 -1.81 -15.97 4.99
CA TYR A 59 -2.09 -14.54 4.98
C TYR A 59 -1.75 -13.89 3.62
N TRP A 60 -0.62 -14.26 3.01
CA TRP A 60 -0.22 -13.73 1.70
C TRP A 60 -1.16 -14.17 0.60
N GLU A 61 -1.55 -15.44 0.56
CA GLU A 61 -2.54 -15.97 -0.39
C GLU A 61 -3.88 -15.25 -0.26
N PHE A 62 -4.39 -15.11 0.97
CA PHE A 62 -5.64 -14.40 1.24
C PHE A 62 -5.56 -12.92 0.83
N TYR A 63 -4.46 -12.25 1.14
CA TYR A 63 -4.23 -10.87 0.70
C TYR A 63 -4.26 -10.74 -0.83
N LEU A 64 -3.65 -11.69 -1.55
CA LEU A 64 -3.64 -11.68 -3.01
C LEU A 64 -5.02 -11.97 -3.61
N SER A 65 -5.78 -12.91 -3.02
CA SER A 65 -7.14 -13.21 -3.47
C SER A 65 -8.07 -12.01 -3.30
N GLU A 66 -7.98 -11.29 -2.17
CA GLU A 66 -8.82 -10.11 -1.92
C GLU A 66 -8.51 -8.96 -2.88
N ILE A 67 -7.23 -8.79 -3.28
CA ILE A 67 -6.88 -7.82 -4.33
C ILE A 67 -7.55 -8.20 -5.65
N GLN A 68 -7.52 -9.48 -6.03
CA GLN A 68 -8.15 -9.94 -7.26
C GLN A 68 -9.68 -9.74 -7.22
N LEU A 69 -10.32 -10.04 -6.10
CA LEU A 69 -11.74 -9.78 -5.90
C LEU A 69 -12.06 -8.29 -6.03
N ALA A 70 -11.32 -7.42 -5.33
CA ALA A 70 -11.51 -5.98 -5.42
C ALA A 70 -11.29 -5.43 -6.84
N LEU A 71 -10.27 -5.94 -7.56
CA LEU A 71 -10.02 -5.59 -8.96
C LEU A 71 -11.13 -6.05 -9.91
N ASN A 72 -11.82 -7.15 -9.60
CA ASN A 72 -12.95 -7.64 -10.39
C ASN A 72 -14.25 -6.87 -10.12
N GLN A 73 -14.35 -6.10 -9.03
CA GLN A 73 -15.49 -5.23 -8.74
C GLN A 73 -15.44 -3.88 -9.47
N ILE A 74 -14.29 -3.53 -10.04
CA ILE A 74 -14.13 -2.33 -10.87
C ILE A 74 -14.17 -2.70 -12.35
N SER A 75 -14.45 -1.73 -13.20
CA SER A 75 -14.54 -1.97 -14.65
C SER A 75 -13.17 -2.32 -15.24
N ILE A 76 -13.18 -3.03 -16.37
CA ILE A 76 -11.97 -3.51 -17.02
C ILE A 76 -10.98 -2.40 -17.39
N HIS A 77 -11.50 -1.22 -17.76
CA HIS A 77 -10.66 -0.07 -18.09
C HIS A 77 -10.03 0.58 -16.85
N GLU A 78 -10.76 0.66 -15.73
CA GLU A 78 -10.23 1.14 -14.45
C GLU A 78 -9.14 0.20 -13.94
N ARG A 79 -9.39 -1.10 -13.96
CA ARG A 79 -8.42 -2.14 -13.61
C ARG A 79 -7.16 -2.02 -14.47
N GLY A 80 -7.31 -1.99 -15.79
CA GLY A 80 -6.18 -1.86 -16.72
C GLY A 80 -5.38 -0.58 -16.49
N PHE A 81 -6.06 0.54 -16.17
CA PHE A 81 -5.39 1.79 -15.80
C PHE A 81 -4.54 1.62 -14.52
N LEU A 82 -5.09 1.04 -13.45
CA LEU A 82 -4.38 0.85 -12.19
C LEU A 82 -3.20 -0.12 -12.33
N GLU A 83 -3.37 -1.22 -13.07
CA GLU A 83 -2.29 -2.16 -13.37
C GLU A 83 -1.15 -1.49 -14.15
N ASN A 84 -1.48 -0.68 -15.17
CA ASN A 84 -0.49 0.10 -15.90
C ASN A 84 0.27 1.08 -14.97
N CYS A 85 -0.44 1.76 -14.07
CA CYS A 85 0.18 2.72 -13.15
C CYS A 85 1.07 2.03 -12.10
N TYR A 86 0.58 1.00 -11.42
CA TYR A 86 1.25 0.46 -10.24
C TYR A 86 2.12 -0.77 -10.51
N LEU A 87 1.77 -1.60 -11.50
CA LEU A 87 2.57 -2.77 -11.88
C LEU A 87 3.59 -2.41 -12.95
N LYS A 88 3.17 -1.69 -13.99
CA LYS A 88 4.03 -1.29 -15.11
C LYS A 88 4.72 0.07 -14.93
N ARG A 89 4.41 0.78 -13.84
CA ARG A 89 5.01 2.09 -13.48
C ARG A 89 4.82 3.16 -14.57
N MET A 90 3.72 3.10 -15.32
CA MET A 90 3.42 4.07 -16.37
C MET A 90 2.96 5.41 -15.77
N GLY A 91 3.57 6.49 -16.24
CA GLY A 91 3.18 7.86 -15.94
C GLY A 91 2.22 8.46 -16.97
N HIS A 92 1.82 9.71 -16.75
CA HIS A 92 0.89 10.40 -17.64
C HIS A 92 1.37 10.49 -19.10
N LYS A 93 2.70 10.57 -19.32
CA LYS A 93 3.29 10.63 -20.67
C LYS A 93 3.16 9.29 -21.39
N ASP A 94 3.41 8.19 -20.70
CA ASP A 94 3.35 6.84 -21.25
C ASP A 94 1.92 6.43 -21.62
N MET A 95 0.93 7.03 -20.95
CA MET A 95 -0.49 6.78 -21.17
C MET A 95 -1.15 7.80 -22.11
N PHE A 96 -0.38 8.72 -22.70
CA PHE A 96 -0.89 9.78 -23.58
C PHE A 96 -2.02 10.63 -22.95
N LEU A 97 -1.91 10.89 -21.64
CA LEU A 97 -2.86 11.69 -20.88
C LEU A 97 -2.26 13.03 -20.46
N SER A 98 -3.12 14.04 -20.34
CA SER A 98 -2.75 15.24 -19.61
C SER A 98 -2.48 14.91 -18.15
N LYS A 99 -1.58 15.68 -17.52
CA LYS A 99 -1.23 15.49 -16.10
C LYS A 99 -2.48 15.55 -15.20
N SER A 100 -3.38 16.49 -15.45
CA SER A 100 -4.61 16.65 -14.67
C SER A 100 -5.56 15.46 -14.84
N SER A 101 -5.77 14.98 -16.07
CA SER A 101 -6.61 13.80 -16.34
C SER A 101 -6.02 12.55 -15.71
N TYR A 102 -4.70 12.35 -15.82
CA TYR A 102 -4.00 11.22 -15.21
C TYR A 102 -4.23 11.17 -13.70
N TYR A 103 -3.93 12.26 -12.97
CA TYR A 103 -4.09 12.26 -11.51
C TYR A 103 -5.55 12.20 -11.07
N ARG A 104 -6.49 12.74 -11.85
CA ARG A 104 -7.92 12.60 -11.60
C ARG A 104 -8.37 11.15 -11.72
N CYS A 105 -7.99 10.47 -12.80
CA CYS A 105 -8.27 9.05 -13.00
C CYS A 105 -7.61 8.20 -11.90
N LEU A 106 -6.32 8.45 -11.63
CA LEU A 106 -5.57 7.72 -10.61
C LEU A 106 -6.24 7.83 -9.24
N LYS A 107 -6.64 9.04 -8.81
CA LYS A 107 -7.39 9.24 -7.57
C LYS A 107 -8.72 8.49 -7.58
N ASN A 108 -9.53 8.68 -8.62
CA ASN A 108 -10.89 8.16 -8.65
C ASN A 108 -10.90 6.62 -8.69
N TYR A 109 -10.04 6.03 -9.51
CA TYR A 109 -9.96 4.58 -9.66
C TYR A 109 -9.32 3.94 -8.43
N SER A 110 -8.32 4.60 -7.80
CA SER A 110 -7.75 4.17 -6.52
C SER A 110 -8.79 4.19 -5.40
N ALA A 111 -9.60 5.25 -5.32
CA ALA A 111 -10.68 5.35 -4.32
C ALA A 111 -11.72 4.24 -4.51
N LYS A 112 -12.13 3.99 -5.76
CA LYS A 112 -13.09 2.92 -6.09
C LYS A 112 -12.53 1.53 -5.81
N PHE A 113 -11.26 1.29 -6.08
CA PHE A 113 -10.60 0.05 -5.69
C PHE A 113 -10.58 -0.13 -4.17
N LEU A 114 -10.19 0.91 -3.42
CA LEU A 114 -10.12 0.85 -1.95
C LEU A 114 -11.50 0.74 -1.29
N SER A 115 -12.61 1.11 -1.94
CA SER A 115 -13.94 0.82 -1.39
C SER A 115 -14.28 -0.68 -1.41
N PHE A 116 -13.54 -1.49 -2.16
CA PHE A 116 -13.67 -2.95 -2.19
C PHE A 116 -12.51 -3.68 -1.51
N PHE A 117 -11.49 -2.96 -1.03
CA PHE A 117 -10.31 -3.54 -0.40
C PHE A 117 -10.03 -2.85 0.94
N ASP A 118 -10.18 -3.58 2.04
CA ASP A 118 -9.94 -3.04 3.38
C ASP A 118 -8.45 -3.02 3.72
N TYR A 119 -7.77 -1.95 3.29
CA TYR A 119 -6.34 -1.75 3.53
C TYR A 119 -5.99 -1.74 5.03
N GLU A 120 -6.81 -1.12 5.86
CA GLU A 120 -6.52 -0.95 7.29
C GLU A 120 -6.64 -2.29 8.02
N PHE A 121 -7.66 -3.10 7.70
CA PHE A 121 -7.79 -4.46 8.20
C PHE A 121 -6.56 -5.31 7.89
N PHE A 122 -6.09 -5.30 6.64
CA PHE A 122 -4.91 -6.08 6.25
C PHE A 122 -3.61 -5.55 6.87
N HIS A 123 -3.48 -4.22 7.00
CA HIS A 123 -2.33 -3.63 7.66
C HIS A 123 -2.26 -4.05 9.14
N LYS A 124 -3.40 -4.01 9.84
CA LYS A 124 -3.50 -4.44 11.24
C LYS A 124 -3.24 -5.94 11.40
N THR A 125 -3.88 -6.77 10.58
CA THR A 125 -3.72 -8.24 10.63
C THR A 125 -2.25 -8.64 10.45
N LEU A 126 -1.54 -8.02 9.50
CA LEU A 126 -0.12 -8.27 9.29
C LEU A 126 0.72 -7.88 10.51
N SER A 127 0.42 -6.73 11.13
CA SER A 127 1.07 -6.27 12.36
C SER A 127 0.87 -7.29 13.49
N ASP A 128 -0.36 -7.77 13.67
CA ASP A 128 -0.70 -8.76 14.69
C ASP A 128 0.03 -10.09 14.45
N ILE A 129 0.14 -10.54 13.20
CA ILE A 129 0.92 -11.74 12.84
C ILE A 129 2.39 -11.55 13.22
N TYR A 130 3.02 -10.44 12.82
CA TYR A 130 4.43 -10.17 13.11
C TYR A 130 4.69 -10.01 14.61
N ASN A 131 3.82 -9.33 15.34
CA ASN A 131 3.96 -9.13 16.79
C ASN A 131 3.67 -10.41 17.57
N SER A 132 2.80 -11.30 17.06
CA SER A 132 2.56 -12.63 17.66
C SER A 132 3.72 -13.61 17.48
N SER A 133 4.58 -13.39 16.48
CA SER A 133 5.76 -14.22 16.20
C SER A 133 7.04 -13.79 16.93
N ASN A 134 6.99 -12.73 17.75
CA ASN A 134 8.06 -12.43 18.70
C ASN A 134 7.96 -13.39 19.90
N ASP A 135 8.16 -14.69 19.64
CA ASP A 135 8.51 -15.68 20.65
C ASP A 135 10.01 -15.52 20.95
N PRO A 136 10.45 -15.30 22.21
CA PRO A 136 11.86 -15.03 22.56
C PRO A 136 12.84 -16.17 22.24
N SER A 137 12.37 -17.31 21.75
CA SER A 137 13.17 -18.52 21.50
C SER A 137 14.17 -18.41 20.34
N PHE A 138 14.18 -17.31 19.57
CA PHE A 138 15.15 -17.08 18.48
C PHE A 138 16.51 -16.52 18.92
N TYR A 139 16.73 -16.22 20.21
CA TYR A 139 18.05 -15.89 20.74
C TYR A 139 18.75 -17.14 21.31
N LEU A 140 19.24 -18.02 20.44
CA LEU A 140 20.33 -18.90 20.81
C LEU A 140 21.49 -18.68 19.85
N PRO A 141 22.64 -18.13 20.32
CA PRO A 141 23.87 -18.22 19.58
C PRO A 141 24.21 -19.70 19.48
N ARG A 142 24.20 -20.26 18.26
CA ARG A 142 24.83 -21.56 18.02
C ARG A 142 26.30 -21.39 18.39
N LYS A 143 26.74 -22.01 19.49
CA LYS A 143 28.16 -22.24 19.73
C LYS A 143 28.69 -23.05 18.53
N PRO A 144 29.85 -22.68 17.97
CA PRO A 144 30.50 -23.55 17.01
C PRO A 144 30.90 -24.84 17.74
N GLU A 145 30.46 -25.98 17.22
CA GLU A 145 31.05 -27.27 17.57
C GLU A 145 32.42 -27.33 16.88
N GLU A 146 33.49 -27.29 17.68
CA GLU A 146 34.84 -27.61 17.24
C GLU A 146 34.96 -29.13 17.12
N CYS A 147 35.37 -29.61 15.96
CA CYS A 147 35.99 -30.91 15.73
C CYS A 147 37.42 -30.69 15.26
#